data_AF-A0A835WNW0-F1
#
_entry.id   AF-A0A835WNW0-F1
#
_cell.length_a   1.000
_cell.length_b   1.000
_cell.length_c   1.000
_cell.angle_alpha   90.00
_cell.angle_beta   90.00
_cell.angle_gamma   90.00
#
_symmetry.space_group_name_H-M   'P 1'
#
loop_
_entity.id
_entity.type
_entity.pdbx_description
1 polymer ?
#
loop_
_entity_poly.entity_id
_entity_poly.type
_entity_poly.pdbx_seq_one_letter_code
_entity_poly.pdbx_strand_id
1 'polypeptide(L)'
;MIHGTASARPGVHAASASAGSCATTPVSAAVATSGSPLTSSPGPAPVDFTSFRGVLFDVDGTLVESDPLHFKAFQEILSELGYNGGEPISEEFFRQHISGRHNPEIAADLFPDWPEERRTQFYMDKEARYRLLAAQGLEALPGLREFLDWVGARGLRRAAVTNAPRANAEMMLAALGLDSYFEHLVLGEECTRAKPHPDPYLTAMELLGLTPGESLVFEDSPSGVRAGVAAGSPVIALTTGQAPEVLAAAGAVWIIRDFRCVMDAIREAEARQKQQQQQQ
;
A
#
# COMPACT_ATOMS: atom_id res chain seq x y z
N MET A 1 38.35 41.42 -23.62
CA MET A 1 37.97 41.87 -22.26
C MET A 1 36.51 42.25 -22.26
N ILE A 2 35.64 41.34 -21.82
CA ILE A 2 34.27 41.63 -21.41
C ILE A 2 33.97 40.63 -20.29
N HIS A 3 33.60 41.14 -19.12
CA HIS A 3 33.40 40.45 -17.85
C HIS A 3 31.96 39.99 -17.65
N GLY A 4 31.78 38.87 -16.94
CA GLY A 4 30.62 38.55 -16.06
C GLY A 4 29.31 38.22 -16.77
N THR A 5 28.46 37.30 -16.31
CA THR A 5 28.23 36.83 -14.94
C THR A 5 27.65 35.40 -14.94
N ALA A 6 28.21 34.53 -14.10
CA ALA A 6 27.64 33.20 -13.82
C ALA A 6 26.53 33.36 -12.77
N SER A 7 25.30 32.99 -13.14
CA SER A 7 24.17 32.92 -12.21
C SER A 7 24.21 31.60 -11.45
N ALA A 8 24.59 31.65 -10.17
CA ALA A 8 24.50 30.53 -9.26
C ALA A 8 23.02 30.16 -9.00
N ARG A 9 22.69 28.87 -9.12
CA ARG A 9 21.40 28.32 -8.68
C ARG A 9 21.42 28.18 -7.15
N PRO A 10 20.35 28.55 -6.43
CA PRO A 10 20.27 28.29 -5.00
C PRO A 10 20.10 26.78 -4.76
N GLY A 11 20.91 26.27 -3.83
CA GLY A 11 20.84 24.88 -3.38
C GLY A 11 19.49 24.58 -2.74
N VAL A 12 18.88 23.49 -3.18
CA VAL A 12 17.69 22.94 -2.53
C VAL A 12 18.19 22.25 -1.26
N HIS A 13 17.80 22.79 -0.12
CA HIS A 13 18.04 22.17 1.18
C HIS A 13 17.30 20.83 1.23
N ALA A 14 18.04 19.73 1.21
CA ALA A 14 17.53 18.44 1.62
C ALA A 14 17.13 18.54 3.10
N ALA A 15 15.82 18.52 3.38
CA ALA A 15 15.32 18.36 4.73
C ALA A 15 15.78 16.99 5.24
N SER A 16 16.65 16.96 6.25
CA SER A 16 17.05 15.72 6.89
C SER A 16 15.84 15.13 7.62
N ALA A 17 15.27 14.06 7.10
CA ALA A 17 14.33 13.24 7.83
C ALA A 17 15.07 12.63 9.03
N SER A 18 14.71 13.08 10.23
CA SER A 18 15.20 12.48 11.47
C SER A 18 14.73 11.03 11.56
N ALA A 19 15.61 10.16 12.08
CA ALA A 19 15.33 8.76 12.37
C ALA A 19 14.27 8.67 13.49
N GLY A 20 13.01 8.86 13.15
CA GLY A 20 11.88 8.62 14.04
C GLY A 20 11.61 7.12 14.11
N SER A 21 11.88 6.52 15.27
CA SER A 21 11.59 5.13 15.64
C SER A 21 10.27 4.62 15.03
N CYS A 22 10.30 3.45 14.37
CA CYS A 22 9.08 2.75 13.96
C CYS A 22 8.28 2.45 15.23
N ALA A 23 7.16 3.16 15.41
CA ALA A 23 6.26 2.89 16.52
C ALA A 23 5.66 1.49 16.31
N THR A 24 6.17 0.50 17.03
CA THR A 24 5.49 -0.78 17.24
C THR A 24 4.30 -0.53 18.17
N THR A 25 3.23 0.05 17.64
CA THR A 25 1.98 0.17 18.41
C THR A 25 1.03 -0.92 17.90
N PRO A 26 1.00 -2.08 18.56
CA PRO A 26 -0.06 -3.05 18.31
C PRO A 26 -1.41 -2.44 18.72
N VAL A 27 -2.40 -2.49 17.83
CA VAL A 27 -3.75 -2.00 18.14
C VAL A 27 -4.55 -3.13 18.78
N SER A 28 -4.92 -2.95 20.06
CA SER A 28 -5.81 -3.86 20.77
C SER A 28 -7.27 -3.46 20.48
N ALA A 29 -8.04 -4.35 19.83
CA ALA A 29 -9.48 -4.17 19.71
C ALA A 29 -10.16 -4.55 21.05
N ALA A 30 -10.79 -3.59 21.72
CA ALA A 30 -11.65 -3.88 22.88
C ALA A 30 -12.91 -3.00 22.83
N VAL A 31 -14.06 -3.66 22.64
CA VAL A 31 -15.39 -3.09 22.87
C VAL A 31 -15.68 -3.19 24.37
N ALA A 32 -15.98 -2.07 25.01
CA ALA A 32 -16.23 -1.99 26.44
C ALA A 32 -17.61 -2.54 26.82
N THR A 33 -17.63 -3.49 27.76
CA THR A 33 -18.72 -3.65 28.74
C THR A 33 -18.11 -3.84 30.12
N SER A 34 -18.77 -3.26 31.13
CA SER A 34 -18.23 -2.92 32.44
C SER A 34 -17.98 -4.12 33.38
N GLY A 35 -16.84 -4.06 34.11
CA GLY A 35 -16.73 -4.55 35.49
C GLY A 35 -15.87 -5.79 35.74
N SER A 36 -14.55 -5.61 35.87
CA SER A 36 -13.61 -6.39 36.73
C SER A 36 -12.19 -5.82 36.59
N PRO A 37 -11.28 -6.00 37.58
CA PRO A 37 -9.95 -5.40 37.55
C PRO A 37 -9.13 -5.98 36.39
N LEU A 38 -8.67 -5.08 35.52
CA LEU A 38 -7.88 -5.35 34.32
C LEU A 38 -6.57 -6.04 34.70
N THR A 39 -6.50 -7.35 34.46
CA THR A 39 -5.22 -7.98 34.18
C THR A 39 -4.77 -7.44 32.82
N SER A 40 -3.55 -6.92 32.75
CA SER A 40 -2.98 -6.41 31.50
C SER A 40 -2.87 -7.57 30.51
N SER A 41 -3.80 -7.66 29.56
CA SER A 41 -3.64 -8.54 28.41
C SER A 41 -2.34 -8.15 27.69
N PRO A 42 -1.47 -9.11 27.34
CA PRO A 42 -0.34 -8.82 26.46
C PRO A 42 -0.91 -8.24 25.15
N GLY A 43 -0.36 -7.13 24.67
CA GLY A 43 -0.67 -6.64 23.33
C GLY A 43 -0.43 -7.73 22.29
N PRO A 44 -1.05 -7.67 21.10
CA PRO A 44 -0.91 -8.73 20.10
C PRO A 44 0.57 -9.05 19.87
N ALA A 45 0.86 -10.35 19.86
CA ALA A 45 2.21 -10.85 19.68
C ALA A 45 2.80 -10.30 18.36
N PRO A 46 4.12 -10.04 18.31
CA PRO A 46 4.78 -9.66 17.07
C PRO A 46 4.45 -10.67 15.97
N VAL A 47 4.22 -10.19 14.74
CA VAL A 47 3.99 -11.06 13.58
C VAL A 47 5.17 -12.04 13.46
N ASP A 48 4.90 -13.33 13.62
CA ASP A 48 5.93 -14.36 13.45
C ASP A 48 6.12 -14.66 11.97
N PHE A 49 7.06 -13.94 11.35
CA PHE A 49 7.43 -14.10 9.95
C PHE A 49 7.89 -15.51 9.57
N THR A 50 8.25 -16.37 10.52
CA THR A 50 8.71 -17.74 10.25
C THR A 50 7.56 -18.73 10.04
N SER A 51 6.34 -18.36 10.42
CA SER A 51 5.15 -19.21 10.33
C SER A 51 4.45 -19.17 8.96
N PHE A 52 4.75 -18.16 8.13
CA PHE A 52 4.11 -17.97 6.83
C PHE A 52 4.84 -18.73 5.72
N ARG A 53 4.07 -19.20 4.74
CA ARG A 53 4.57 -19.86 3.53
C ARG A 53 4.39 -19.01 2.27
N GLY A 54 3.63 -17.92 2.36
CA GLY A 54 3.56 -16.93 1.29
C GLY A 54 3.21 -15.52 1.75
N VAL A 55 3.50 -14.58 0.87
CA VAL A 55 3.26 -13.15 1.08
C VAL A 55 2.50 -12.58 -0.11
N LEU A 56 1.38 -11.91 0.18
CA LEU A 56 0.51 -11.29 -0.81
C LEU A 56 0.69 -9.78 -0.70
N PHE A 57 0.97 -9.12 -1.82
CA PHE A 57 1.27 -7.71 -1.84
C PHE A 57 0.20 -6.97 -2.62
N ASP A 58 -0.38 -5.95 -2.02
CA ASP A 58 -0.91 -4.86 -2.82
C ASP A 58 0.20 -4.12 -3.60
N VAL A 59 -0.15 -3.28 -4.57
CA VAL A 59 0.80 -2.67 -5.51
C VAL A 59 0.91 -1.15 -5.29
N ASP A 60 -0.14 -0.41 -5.63
CA ASP A 60 -0.21 1.06 -5.50
C ASP A 60 -0.14 1.45 -4.03
N GLY A 61 0.72 2.41 -3.67
CA GLY A 61 0.94 2.80 -2.27
C GLY A 61 1.68 1.75 -1.42
N THR A 62 1.66 0.47 -1.80
CA THR A 62 2.30 -0.63 -1.05
C THR A 62 3.71 -0.96 -1.53
N LEU A 63 3.95 -1.09 -2.84
CA LEU A 63 5.30 -1.34 -3.38
C LEU A 63 6.01 -0.03 -3.76
N VAL A 64 5.22 1.00 -4.06
CA VAL A 64 5.63 2.30 -4.57
C VAL A 64 4.73 3.37 -3.96
N GLU A 65 5.26 4.56 -3.68
CA GLU A 65 4.42 5.71 -3.32
C GLU A 65 3.82 6.33 -4.60
N SER A 66 2.61 5.92 -4.98
CA SER A 66 1.95 6.36 -6.22
C SER A 66 0.98 7.54 -6.04
N ASP A 67 0.54 7.80 -4.82
CA ASP A 67 -0.45 8.84 -4.50
C ASP A 67 -0.10 10.25 -5.00
N PRO A 68 1.16 10.73 -4.89
CA PRO A 68 1.53 12.05 -5.43
C PRO A 68 1.28 12.18 -6.95
N LEU A 69 1.50 11.09 -7.70
CA LEU A 69 1.27 11.07 -9.14
C LEU A 69 -0.22 10.93 -9.48
N HIS A 70 -0.97 10.15 -8.70
CA HIS A 70 -2.44 10.11 -8.82
C HIS A 70 -3.06 11.46 -8.52
N PHE A 71 -2.63 12.14 -7.45
CA PHE A 71 -3.07 13.47 -7.09
C PHE A 71 -2.87 14.44 -8.27
N LYS A 72 -1.67 14.45 -8.85
CA LYS A 72 -1.37 15.28 -10.01
C LYS A 72 -2.25 14.93 -11.22
N ALA A 73 -2.43 13.64 -11.52
CA ALA A 73 -3.30 13.20 -12.62
C ALA A 73 -4.75 13.66 -12.44
N PHE A 74 -5.30 13.51 -11.22
CA PHE A 74 -6.63 14.00 -10.88
C PHE A 74 -6.71 15.53 -10.95
N GLN A 75 -5.71 16.24 -10.43
CA GLN A 75 -5.68 17.70 -10.45
C GLN A 75 -5.72 18.24 -11.88
N GLU A 76 -4.91 17.67 -12.79
CA GLU A 76 -4.88 18.08 -14.19
C GLU A 76 -6.21 17.80 -14.91
N ILE A 77 -6.71 16.56 -14.83
CA ILE A 77 -7.93 16.17 -15.56
C ILE A 77 -9.19 16.88 -15.02
N LEU A 78 -9.29 17.09 -13.70
CA LEU A 78 -10.43 17.79 -13.11
C LEU A 78 -10.43 19.27 -13.50
N SER A 79 -9.25 19.90 -13.56
CA SER A 79 -9.12 21.29 -14.01
C SER A 79 -9.51 21.43 -15.49
N GLU A 80 -9.07 20.50 -16.35
CA GLU A 80 -9.43 20.47 -17.78
C GLU A 80 -10.95 20.29 -18.00
N LEU A 81 -11.61 19.53 -17.13
CA LEU A 81 -13.07 19.33 -17.17
C LEU A 81 -13.87 20.50 -16.58
N GLY A 82 -13.20 21.51 -16.00
CA GLY A 82 -13.86 22.63 -15.33
C GLY A 82 -14.53 22.25 -14.01
N TYR A 83 -14.13 21.12 -13.40
CA TYR A 83 -14.60 20.75 -12.06
C TYR A 83 -14.25 21.87 -11.06
N ASN A 84 -15.14 22.14 -10.10
CA ASN A 84 -14.98 23.25 -9.14
C ASN A 84 -14.70 24.61 -9.81
N GLY A 85 -15.29 24.87 -10.98
CA GLY A 85 -15.06 26.11 -11.74
C GLY A 85 -13.70 26.18 -12.43
N GLY A 86 -12.97 25.07 -12.52
CA GLY A 86 -11.62 24.99 -13.08
C GLY A 86 -10.50 25.21 -12.07
N GLU A 87 -10.85 25.46 -10.80
CA GLU A 87 -9.85 25.61 -9.74
C GLU A 87 -9.26 24.23 -9.35
N PRO A 88 -7.92 24.10 -9.26
CA PRO A 88 -7.26 22.85 -8.90
C PRO A 88 -7.72 22.31 -7.54
N ILE A 89 -7.92 21.00 -7.45
CA ILE A 89 -8.16 20.34 -6.15
C ILE A 89 -6.92 20.42 -5.25
N SER A 90 -7.14 20.49 -3.94
CA SER A 90 -6.09 20.45 -2.93
C SER A 90 -5.69 19.00 -2.58
N GLU A 91 -4.51 18.82 -2.00
CA GLU A 91 -4.08 17.53 -1.45
C GLU A 91 -5.03 17.04 -0.36
N GLU A 92 -5.59 17.95 0.45
CA GLU A 92 -6.57 17.61 1.48
C GLU A 92 -7.82 16.99 0.86
N PHE A 93 -8.34 17.59 -0.21
CA PHE A 93 -9.49 17.07 -0.93
C PHE A 93 -9.18 15.69 -1.52
N PHE A 94 -8.03 15.53 -2.15
CA PHE A 94 -7.59 14.24 -2.70
C PHE A 94 -7.54 13.16 -1.61
N ARG A 95 -6.91 13.44 -0.47
CA ARG A 95 -6.78 12.49 0.63
C ARG A 95 -8.14 12.08 1.21
N GLN A 96 -9.07 13.03 1.36
CA GLN A 96 -10.38 12.78 1.97
C GLN A 96 -11.38 12.09 1.02
N HIS A 97 -11.31 12.37 -0.28
CA HIS A 97 -12.36 11.99 -1.23
C HIS A 97 -11.89 11.01 -2.31
N ILE A 98 -10.58 10.82 -2.50
CA ILE A 98 -10.02 10.08 -3.64
C ILE A 98 -9.03 8.99 -3.20
N SER A 99 -8.01 9.32 -2.39
CA SER A 99 -6.95 8.39 -2.00
C SER A 99 -7.51 7.12 -1.35
N GLY A 100 -6.98 5.95 -1.74
CA GLY A 100 -7.40 4.64 -1.23
C GLY A 100 -8.81 4.19 -1.62
N ARG A 101 -9.49 4.91 -2.53
CA ARG A 101 -10.84 4.59 -3.03
C ARG A 101 -10.80 4.05 -4.46
N HIS A 102 -11.92 3.44 -4.85
CA HIS A 102 -12.08 2.83 -6.16
C HIS A 102 -12.49 3.84 -7.23
N ASN A 103 -11.92 3.71 -8.42
CA ASN A 103 -12.21 4.60 -9.55
C ASN A 103 -13.71 4.75 -9.87
N PRO A 104 -14.52 3.68 -9.93
CA PRO A 104 -15.96 3.83 -10.15
C PRO A 104 -16.68 4.62 -9.05
N GLU A 105 -16.31 4.41 -7.79
CA GLU A 105 -16.89 5.13 -6.65
C GLU A 105 -16.49 6.61 -6.66
N ILE A 106 -15.21 6.90 -6.93
CA ILE A 106 -14.70 8.26 -7.06
C ILE A 106 -15.44 8.99 -8.19
N ALA A 107 -15.58 8.35 -9.35
CA ALA A 107 -16.24 8.96 -10.49
C ALA A 107 -17.74 9.21 -10.22
N ALA A 108 -18.42 8.29 -9.53
CA ALA A 108 -19.81 8.45 -9.11
C ALA A 108 -20.00 9.64 -8.14
N ASP A 109 -19.10 9.81 -7.18
CA ASP A 109 -19.18 10.90 -6.21
C ASP A 109 -18.83 12.26 -6.82
N LEU A 110 -17.81 12.32 -7.68
CA LEU A 110 -17.40 13.57 -8.33
C LEU A 110 -18.41 14.03 -9.38
N PHE A 111 -19.08 13.09 -10.06
CA PHE A 111 -19.97 13.37 -11.17
C PHE A 111 -21.28 12.55 -11.11
N PRO A 112 -22.13 12.77 -10.08
CA PRO A 112 -23.34 11.97 -9.86
C PRO A 112 -24.34 12.03 -11.02
N ASP A 113 -24.38 13.17 -11.73
CA ASP A 113 -25.30 13.39 -12.86
C ASP A 113 -24.76 12.85 -14.20
N TRP A 114 -23.52 12.32 -14.23
CA TRP A 114 -22.95 11.78 -15.46
C TRP A 114 -23.42 10.34 -15.72
N PRO A 115 -23.70 9.99 -16.98
CA PRO A 115 -23.95 8.60 -17.34
C PRO A 115 -22.72 7.72 -17.05
N GLU A 116 -22.96 6.44 -16.80
CA GLU A 116 -21.93 5.48 -16.38
C GLU A 116 -20.78 5.39 -17.40
N GLU A 117 -21.11 5.44 -18.69
CA GLU A 117 -20.12 5.39 -19.77
C GLU A 117 -19.17 6.59 -19.72
N ARG A 118 -19.69 7.77 -19.36
CA ARG A 118 -18.88 8.98 -19.24
C ARG A 118 -18.02 8.95 -17.97
N ARG A 119 -18.55 8.46 -16.85
CA ARG A 119 -17.76 8.23 -15.62
C ARG A 119 -16.64 7.22 -15.85
N THR A 120 -16.94 6.18 -16.64
CA THR A 120 -15.95 5.19 -17.09
C THR A 120 -14.85 5.81 -17.92
N GLN A 121 -15.21 6.59 -18.94
CA GLN A 121 -14.21 7.28 -19.75
C GLN A 121 -13.34 8.22 -18.92
N PHE A 122 -13.93 8.95 -17.95
CA PHE A 122 -13.19 9.85 -17.06
C PHE A 122 -12.07 9.14 -16.30
N TYR A 123 -12.36 8.03 -15.61
CA TYR A 123 -11.29 7.37 -14.87
C TYR A 123 -10.31 6.66 -15.81
N MET A 124 -10.72 6.18 -16.98
CA MET A 124 -9.79 5.65 -17.98
C MET A 124 -8.79 6.72 -18.48
N ASP A 125 -9.27 7.93 -18.76
CA ASP A 125 -8.46 9.07 -19.17
C ASP A 125 -7.52 9.52 -18.02
N LYS A 126 -8.02 9.52 -16.79
CA LYS A 126 -7.21 9.80 -15.58
C LYS A 126 -6.09 8.77 -15.45
N GLU A 127 -6.37 7.49 -15.63
CA GLU A 127 -5.34 6.45 -15.53
C GLU A 127 -4.33 6.52 -16.67
N ALA A 128 -4.76 6.90 -17.87
CA ALA A 128 -3.82 7.21 -18.95
C ALA A 128 -2.89 8.37 -18.58
N ARG A 129 -3.42 9.44 -17.95
CA ARG A 129 -2.61 10.55 -17.45
C ARG A 129 -1.62 10.11 -16.37
N TYR A 130 -2.08 9.31 -15.41
CA TYR A 130 -1.22 8.73 -14.38
C TYR A 130 -0.05 7.95 -15.00
N ARG A 131 -0.32 7.06 -15.97
CA ARG A 131 0.75 6.30 -16.63
C ARG A 131 1.79 7.19 -17.33
N LEU A 132 1.36 8.30 -17.94
CA LEU A 132 2.29 9.27 -18.56
C LEU A 132 3.17 9.97 -17.53
N LEU A 133 2.63 10.30 -16.36
CA LEU A 133 3.37 10.91 -15.26
C LEU A 133 4.34 9.89 -14.63
N ALA A 134 3.88 8.67 -14.40
CA ALA A 134 4.66 7.57 -13.82
C ALA A 134 5.80 7.09 -14.72
N ALA A 135 5.69 7.27 -16.04
CA ALA A 135 6.76 6.96 -16.99
C ALA A 135 8.06 7.76 -16.75
N GLN A 136 8.02 8.82 -15.93
CA GLN A 136 9.19 9.60 -15.53
C GLN A 136 10.06 8.90 -14.46
N GLY A 137 9.56 7.81 -13.89
CA GLY A 137 10.26 6.98 -12.93
C GLY A 137 9.42 6.71 -11.68
N LEU A 138 9.47 5.47 -11.20
CA LEU A 138 8.88 5.04 -9.94
C LEU A 138 9.97 4.42 -9.06
N GLU A 139 9.92 4.72 -7.78
CA GLU A 139 10.88 4.19 -6.81
C GLU A 139 10.19 3.22 -5.85
N ALA A 140 10.85 2.08 -5.61
CA ALA A 140 10.44 1.13 -4.59
C ALA A 140 10.45 1.79 -3.22
N LEU A 141 9.47 1.48 -2.38
CA LEU A 141 9.46 1.98 -1.00
C LEU A 141 10.74 1.57 -0.24
N PRO A 142 11.22 2.40 0.70
CA PRO A 142 12.41 2.09 1.48
C PRO A 142 12.35 0.71 2.14
N GLY A 143 13.41 -0.08 1.99
CA GLY A 143 13.51 -1.44 2.52
C GLY A 143 12.79 -2.52 1.71
N LEU A 144 11.98 -2.17 0.69
CA LEU A 144 11.23 -3.16 -0.08
C LEU A 144 12.15 -4.19 -0.72
N ARG A 145 13.19 -3.73 -1.46
CA ARG A 145 14.11 -4.64 -2.16
C ARG A 145 14.77 -5.66 -1.21
N GLU A 146 15.22 -5.19 -0.04
CA GLU A 146 15.81 -6.05 0.98
C GLU A 146 14.80 -7.08 1.52
N PHE A 147 13.55 -6.67 1.72
CA PHE A 147 12.47 -7.57 2.12
C PHE A 147 12.13 -8.60 1.04
N LEU A 148 12.09 -8.20 -0.23
CA LEU A 148 11.85 -9.10 -1.36
C LEU A 148 12.98 -10.15 -1.50
N ASP A 149 14.23 -9.75 -1.30
CA ASP A 149 15.37 -10.66 -1.27
C ASP A 149 15.24 -11.67 -0.12
N TRP A 150 14.82 -11.21 1.07
CA TRP A 150 14.56 -12.06 2.23
C TRP A 150 13.43 -13.09 1.96
N VAL A 151 12.34 -12.65 1.34
CA VAL A 151 11.21 -13.50 0.92
C VAL A 151 11.69 -14.56 -0.09
N GLY A 152 12.47 -14.14 -1.09
CA GLY A 152 13.03 -15.03 -2.11
C GLY A 152 14.01 -16.07 -1.56
N ALA A 153 14.92 -15.67 -0.67
CA ALA A 153 15.89 -16.57 -0.04
C ALA A 153 15.24 -17.69 0.79
N ARG A 154 14.00 -17.47 1.25
CA ARG A 154 13.20 -18.45 1.99
C ARG A 154 12.26 -19.28 1.11
N GLY A 155 12.19 -18.99 -0.19
CA GLY A 155 11.31 -19.68 -1.11
C GLY A 155 9.82 -19.47 -0.79
N LEU A 156 9.47 -18.34 -0.17
CA LEU A 156 8.07 -18.02 0.12
C LEU A 156 7.32 -17.76 -1.19
N ARG A 157 6.11 -18.30 -1.28
CA ARG A 157 5.17 -18.10 -2.39
C ARG A 157 4.72 -16.64 -2.41
N ARG A 158 4.46 -16.07 -3.60
CA ARG A 158 4.16 -14.64 -3.69
C ARG A 158 3.28 -14.24 -4.87
N ALA A 159 2.35 -13.34 -4.60
CA ALA A 159 1.48 -12.75 -5.60
C ALA A 159 1.31 -11.24 -5.35
N ALA A 160 1.12 -10.51 -6.44
CA ALA A 160 0.63 -9.14 -6.42
C ALA A 160 -0.91 -9.17 -6.55
N VAL A 161 -1.62 -8.36 -5.76
CA VAL A 161 -3.09 -8.34 -5.69
C VAL A 161 -3.54 -6.88 -5.66
N THR A 162 -4.18 -6.37 -6.70
CA THR A 162 -4.53 -4.93 -6.79
C THR A 162 -5.92 -4.70 -7.38
N ASN A 163 -6.54 -3.55 -7.09
CA ASN A 163 -7.72 -3.07 -7.82
C ASN A 163 -7.38 -2.10 -8.96
N ALA A 164 -6.11 -1.73 -9.10
CA ALA A 164 -5.69 -0.90 -10.21
C ALA A 164 -5.92 -1.63 -11.54
N PRO A 165 -6.24 -0.90 -12.62
CA PRO A 165 -6.36 -1.51 -13.93
C PRO A 165 -5.08 -2.26 -14.32
N ARG A 166 -5.21 -3.37 -15.05
CA ARG A 166 -4.09 -4.19 -15.52
C ARG A 166 -2.89 -3.39 -16.02
N ALA A 167 -3.13 -2.42 -16.90
CA ALA A 167 -2.09 -1.61 -17.52
C ALA A 167 -1.27 -0.78 -16.51
N ASN A 168 -1.87 -0.37 -15.39
CA ASN A 168 -1.15 0.33 -14.33
C ASN A 168 -0.30 -0.64 -13.51
N ALA A 169 -0.90 -1.77 -13.11
CA ALA A 169 -0.23 -2.80 -12.34
C ALA A 169 1.03 -3.28 -13.06
N GLU A 170 0.90 -3.66 -14.32
CA GLU A 170 2.01 -4.13 -15.16
C GLU A 170 3.07 -3.04 -15.36
N MET A 171 2.66 -1.79 -15.59
CA MET A 171 3.59 -0.65 -15.70
C MET A 171 4.41 -0.45 -14.43
N MET A 172 3.77 -0.44 -13.25
CA MET A 172 4.47 -0.25 -11.97
C MET A 172 5.42 -1.41 -11.69
N LEU A 173 4.97 -2.65 -11.88
CA LEU A 173 5.82 -3.83 -11.68
C LEU A 173 7.05 -3.78 -12.60
N ALA A 174 6.87 -3.44 -13.88
CA ALA A 174 7.98 -3.28 -14.81
C ALA A 174 8.94 -2.15 -14.39
N ALA A 175 8.41 -0.99 -13.98
CA ALA A 175 9.23 0.13 -13.52
C ALA A 175 10.08 -0.20 -12.28
N LEU A 176 9.57 -1.08 -11.40
CA LEU A 176 10.29 -1.54 -10.21
C LEU A 176 11.27 -2.70 -10.48
N GLY A 177 11.19 -3.32 -11.67
CA GLY A 177 11.93 -4.53 -12.03
C GLY A 177 11.39 -5.78 -11.36
N LEU A 178 10.07 -5.87 -11.20
CA LEU A 178 9.34 -6.93 -10.50
C LEU A 178 8.41 -7.75 -11.42
N ASP A 179 8.51 -7.56 -12.73
CA ASP A 179 7.71 -8.22 -13.76
C ASP A 179 7.76 -9.75 -13.67
N SER A 180 8.92 -10.32 -13.33
CA SER A 180 9.09 -11.76 -13.12
C SER A 180 9.21 -12.17 -11.65
N TYR A 181 9.02 -11.22 -10.72
CA TYR A 181 9.20 -11.49 -9.29
C TYR A 181 8.00 -12.26 -8.74
N PHE A 182 6.78 -11.81 -9.04
CA PHE A 182 5.54 -12.43 -8.57
C PHE A 182 5.17 -13.65 -9.41
N GLU A 183 4.63 -14.68 -8.77
CA GLU A 183 4.14 -15.87 -9.49
C GLU A 183 2.80 -15.60 -10.17
N HIS A 184 1.99 -14.75 -9.54
CA HIS A 184 0.69 -14.32 -10.04
C HIS A 184 0.48 -12.83 -9.80
N LEU A 185 -0.18 -12.19 -10.77
CA LEU A 185 -0.80 -10.87 -10.63
C LEU A 185 -2.32 -11.10 -10.64
N VAL A 186 -2.98 -10.82 -9.52
CA VAL A 186 -4.42 -10.91 -9.37
C VAL A 186 -5.02 -9.51 -9.42
N LEU A 187 -5.94 -9.30 -10.35
CA LEU A 187 -6.63 -8.03 -10.51
C LEU A 187 -8.04 -8.14 -9.93
N GLY A 188 -8.41 -7.20 -9.08
CA GLY A 188 -9.73 -7.18 -8.45
C GLY A 188 -10.87 -7.07 -9.44
N GLU A 189 -10.64 -6.44 -10.60
CA GLU A 189 -11.61 -6.35 -11.71
C GLU A 189 -11.86 -7.70 -12.41
N GLU A 190 -10.94 -8.65 -12.28
CA GLU A 190 -11.05 -10.00 -12.85
C GLU A 190 -11.62 -11.01 -11.83
N CYS A 191 -11.81 -10.59 -10.58
CA CYS A 191 -12.45 -11.38 -9.54
C CYS A 191 -13.96 -11.13 -9.50
N THR A 192 -14.70 -12.04 -8.86
CA THR A 192 -16.16 -11.90 -8.66
C THR A 192 -16.52 -10.57 -8.00
N ARG A 193 -15.71 -10.15 -7.02
CA ARG A 193 -15.81 -8.86 -6.35
C ARG A 193 -14.42 -8.31 -6.07
N ALA A 194 -14.21 -7.04 -6.35
CA ALA A 194 -12.97 -6.34 -6.00
C ALA A 194 -12.85 -6.12 -4.47
N LYS A 195 -11.68 -5.67 -3.98
CA LYS A 195 -11.55 -5.24 -2.56
C LYS A 195 -12.64 -4.17 -2.29
N PRO A 196 -13.29 -4.05 -1.12
CA PRO A 196 -12.93 -4.63 0.17
C PRO A 196 -13.43 -6.07 0.37
N HIS A 197 -14.00 -6.70 -0.67
CA HIS A 197 -14.33 -8.11 -0.60
C HIS A 197 -13.06 -8.97 -0.60
N PRO A 198 -13.08 -10.13 0.07
CA PRO A 198 -11.89 -10.97 0.23
C PRO A 198 -11.46 -11.69 -1.05
N ASP A 199 -12.33 -11.72 -2.06
CA ASP A 199 -12.21 -12.53 -3.27
C ASP A 199 -10.83 -12.42 -3.94
N PRO A 200 -10.21 -11.22 -4.13
CA PRO A 200 -8.89 -11.13 -4.75
C PRO A 200 -7.78 -11.82 -3.96
N TYR A 201 -7.81 -11.72 -2.62
CA TYR A 201 -6.82 -12.38 -1.76
C TYR A 201 -7.06 -13.88 -1.69
N LEU A 202 -8.33 -14.32 -1.62
CA LEU A 202 -8.67 -15.74 -1.67
C LEU A 202 -8.25 -16.38 -3.00
N THR A 203 -8.47 -15.69 -4.13
CA THR A 203 -7.99 -16.14 -5.44
C THR A 203 -6.46 -16.24 -5.48
N ALA A 204 -5.74 -15.26 -4.94
CA ALA A 204 -4.28 -15.32 -4.88
C ALA A 204 -3.77 -16.51 -4.04
N MET A 205 -4.41 -16.79 -2.90
CA MET A 205 -4.09 -17.95 -2.06
C MET A 205 -4.36 -19.27 -2.77
N GLU A 206 -5.51 -19.39 -3.45
CA GLU A 206 -5.86 -20.57 -4.25
C GLU A 206 -4.82 -20.85 -5.33
N LEU A 207 -4.44 -19.83 -6.11
CA LEU A 207 -3.42 -19.94 -7.16
C LEU A 207 -2.05 -20.37 -6.61
N LEU A 208 -1.69 -19.89 -5.42
CA LEU A 208 -0.42 -20.22 -4.77
C LEU A 208 -0.44 -21.54 -3.98
N GLY A 209 -1.62 -22.17 -3.81
CA GLY A 209 -1.79 -23.36 -2.98
C GLY A 209 -1.59 -23.09 -1.48
N LEU A 210 -2.08 -21.93 -1.00
CA LEU A 210 -1.95 -21.47 0.38
C LEU A 210 -3.31 -21.40 1.07
N THR A 211 -3.28 -21.44 2.40
CA THR A 211 -4.41 -21.10 3.26
C THR A 211 -4.24 -19.68 3.86
N PRO A 212 -5.31 -19.07 4.41
CA PRO A 212 -5.21 -17.76 5.05
C PRO A 212 -4.20 -17.70 6.20
N GLY A 213 -4.10 -18.77 7.00
CA GLY A 213 -3.15 -18.86 8.11
C GLY A 213 -1.69 -19.02 7.69
N GLU A 214 -1.43 -19.39 6.43
CA GLU A 214 -0.08 -19.49 5.85
C GLU A 214 0.32 -18.22 5.08
N SER A 215 -0.57 -17.22 4.98
CA SER A 215 -0.42 -16.06 4.12
C SER A 215 -0.36 -14.77 4.92
N LEU A 216 0.59 -13.89 4.58
CA LEU A 216 0.72 -12.54 5.13
C LEU A 216 0.41 -11.51 4.05
N VAL A 217 -0.47 -10.55 4.34
CA VAL A 217 -0.85 -9.50 3.39
C VAL A 217 -0.13 -8.18 3.72
N PHE A 218 0.38 -7.49 2.70
CA PHE A 218 0.84 -6.10 2.77
C PHE A 218 -0.11 -5.19 1.98
N GLU A 219 -0.54 -4.09 2.60
CA GLU A 219 -1.54 -3.16 2.08
C GLU A 219 -1.27 -1.73 2.52
N ASP A 220 -1.85 -0.73 1.87
CA ASP A 220 -1.81 0.67 2.30
C ASP A 220 -3.22 1.29 2.46
N SER A 221 -4.25 0.59 1.96
CA SER A 221 -5.60 1.14 1.83
C SER A 221 -6.58 0.50 2.83
N PRO A 222 -7.57 1.25 3.36
CA PRO A 222 -8.58 0.69 4.25
C PRO A 222 -9.45 -0.37 3.55
N SER A 223 -9.68 -0.19 2.24
CA SER A 223 -10.40 -1.15 1.41
C SER A 223 -9.66 -2.47 1.36
N GLY A 224 -8.36 -2.43 1.08
CA GLY A 224 -7.56 -3.62 0.94
C GLY A 224 -7.18 -4.28 2.25
N VAL A 225 -6.95 -3.51 3.33
CA VAL A 225 -6.85 -4.06 4.69
C VAL A 225 -8.10 -4.86 5.03
N ARG A 226 -9.30 -4.30 4.80
CA ARG A 226 -10.56 -5.03 5.03
C ARG A 226 -10.66 -6.31 4.20
N ALA A 227 -10.20 -6.30 2.95
CA ALA A 227 -10.20 -7.48 2.10
C ALA A 227 -9.27 -8.58 2.64
N GLY A 228 -8.05 -8.24 3.04
CA GLY A 228 -7.10 -9.19 3.61
C GLY A 228 -7.59 -9.79 4.93
N VAL A 229 -8.15 -8.95 5.81
CA VAL A 229 -8.76 -9.37 7.08
C VAL A 229 -9.97 -10.28 6.82
N ALA A 230 -10.85 -9.91 5.89
CA ALA A 230 -12.02 -10.71 5.54
C ALA A 230 -11.64 -12.06 4.88
N ALA A 231 -10.46 -12.14 4.24
CA ALA A 231 -9.91 -13.38 3.72
C ALA A 231 -9.34 -14.28 4.83
N GLY A 232 -9.19 -13.77 6.05
CA GLY A 232 -8.70 -14.50 7.21
C GLY A 232 -7.18 -14.46 7.39
N SER A 233 -6.48 -13.58 6.68
CA SER A 233 -5.03 -13.41 6.81
C SER A 233 -4.66 -12.22 7.70
N PRO A 234 -3.55 -12.29 8.44
CA PRO A 234 -2.97 -11.10 9.06
C PRO A 234 -2.54 -10.10 7.99
N VAL A 235 -2.80 -8.82 8.26
CA VAL A 235 -2.48 -7.70 7.37
C VAL A 235 -1.50 -6.74 8.04
N ILE A 236 -0.37 -6.49 7.38
CA ILE A 236 0.55 -5.41 7.71
C ILE A 236 0.23 -4.22 6.80
N ALA A 237 -0.07 -3.07 7.40
CA ALA A 237 -0.48 -1.88 6.65
C ALA A 237 0.63 -0.81 6.59
N LEU A 238 0.82 -0.19 5.43
CA LEU A 238 1.73 0.92 5.20
C LEU A 238 1.00 2.25 5.31
N THR A 239 1.66 3.27 5.89
CA THR A 239 1.06 4.60 6.11
C THR A 239 1.28 5.56 4.93
N THR A 240 1.42 5.05 3.71
CA THR A 240 1.66 5.82 2.49
C THR A 240 0.38 6.51 2.01
N GLY A 241 -0.73 5.77 1.94
CA GLY A 241 -2.02 6.33 1.50
C GLY A 241 -2.87 6.93 2.62
N GLN A 242 -2.81 6.38 3.83
CA GLN A 242 -3.78 6.72 4.90
C GLN A 242 -3.16 6.85 6.28
N ALA A 243 -3.88 7.57 7.15
CA ALA A 243 -3.50 7.75 8.55
C ALA A 243 -3.53 6.40 9.31
N PRO A 244 -2.58 6.16 10.24
CA PRO A 244 -2.50 4.92 11.01
C PRO A 244 -3.82 4.51 11.68
N GLU A 245 -4.58 5.48 12.20
CA GLU A 245 -5.83 5.23 12.91
C GLU A 245 -6.90 4.62 12.00
N VAL A 246 -6.92 5.02 10.73
CA VAL A 246 -7.86 4.51 9.73
C VAL A 246 -7.51 3.06 9.37
N LEU A 247 -6.23 2.75 9.22
CA LEU A 247 -5.73 1.40 8.91
C LEU A 247 -5.90 0.44 10.09
N ALA A 248 -5.69 0.93 11.30
CA ALA A 248 -5.98 0.21 12.54
C ALA A 248 -7.47 -0.15 12.64
N ALA A 249 -8.35 0.82 12.40
CA ALA A 249 -9.80 0.59 12.42
C ALA A 249 -10.27 -0.37 11.32
N ALA A 250 -9.52 -0.47 10.21
CA ALA A 250 -9.77 -1.44 9.15
C ALA A 250 -9.33 -2.88 9.51
N GLY A 251 -8.56 -3.06 10.59
CA GLY A 251 -8.18 -4.38 11.13
C GLY A 251 -6.73 -4.79 10.88
N ALA A 252 -5.85 -3.87 10.48
CA ALA A 252 -4.42 -4.17 10.34
C ALA A 252 -3.82 -4.62 11.68
N VAL A 253 -3.03 -5.70 11.67
CA VAL A 253 -2.40 -6.24 12.89
C VAL A 253 -1.10 -5.52 13.23
N TRP A 254 -0.46 -4.91 12.23
CA TRP A 254 0.71 -4.06 12.41
C TRP A 254 0.71 -2.96 11.34
N ILE A 255 0.98 -1.72 11.76
CA ILE A 255 1.10 -0.57 10.89
C ILE A 255 2.56 -0.13 10.86
N ILE A 256 3.10 0.04 9.66
CA ILE A 256 4.50 0.37 9.40
C ILE A 256 4.59 1.59 8.48
N ARG A 257 5.71 2.31 8.57
CA ARG A 257 5.97 3.41 7.64
C ARG A 257 6.43 2.89 6.28
N ASP A 258 7.33 1.90 6.32
CA ASP A 258 7.96 1.28 5.17
C ASP A 258 8.57 -0.06 5.58
N PHE A 259 9.14 -0.78 4.62
CA PHE A 259 9.66 -2.14 4.82
C PHE A 259 10.92 -2.20 5.70
N ARG A 260 11.60 -1.08 6.00
CA ARG A 260 12.72 -1.11 6.96
C ARG A 260 12.24 -1.53 8.34
N CYS A 261 11.02 -1.14 8.75
CA CYS A 261 10.43 -1.58 10.02
C CYS A 261 10.30 -3.12 10.07
N VAL A 262 9.93 -3.74 8.95
CA VAL A 262 9.81 -5.21 8.83
C VAL A 262 11.18 -5.87 8.92
N MET A 263 12.17 -5.35 8.20
CA MET A 263 13.52 -5.90 8.22
C MET A 263 14.19 -5.78 9.59
N ASP A 264 13.96 -4.69 10.30
CA ASP A 264 14.44 -4.53 11.68
C ASP A 264 13.82 -5.58 12.61
N ALA A 265 12.49 -5.78 12.55
CA ALA A 265 11.81 -6.78 13.36
C ALA A 265 12.28 -8.22 13.06
N ILE A 266 12.51 -8.54 11.78
CA ILE A 266 13.07 -9.83 11.35
C ILE A 266 14.47 -10.03 11.94
N ARG A 267 15.36 -9.04 11.80
CA ARG A 267 16.73 -9.12 12.34
C ARG A 267 16.74 -9.33 13.84
N GLU A 268 15.89 -8.62 14.57
CA GLU A 268 15.74 -8.79 16.00
C GLU A 268 15.23 -10.19 16.38
N ALA A 269 14.23 -10.71 15.65
CA ALA A 269 13.70 -12.04 15.89
C ALA A 269 14.76 -13.13 15.66
N GLU A 270 15.51 -13.05 14.55
CA GLU A 270 16.61 -13.96 14.24
C GLU A 270 17.73 -13.89 15.29
N ALA A 271 18.07 -12.68 15.78
CA ALA A 271 19.06 -12.51 16.83
C ALA A 271 18.62 -13.15 18.15
N ARG A 272 17.35 -12.98 18.55
CA ARG A 272 16.78 -13.60 19.75
C ARG A 272 16.81 -15.13 19.65
N GLN A 273 16.45 -15.70 18.49
CA GLN A 273 16.51 -17.15 18.26
C GLN A 273 17.94 -17.71 18.40
N LYS A 274 18.94 -17.03 17.81
CA LYS A 274 20.35 -17.44 17.92
C LYS A 274 20.84 -17.41 19.37
N GLN A 275 20.46 -16.40 20.15
CA GLN A 275 20.82 -16.30 21.56
C GLN A 275 20.20 -17.43 22.40
N GLN A 276 18.94 -17.79 22.14
CA GLN A 276 18.27 -18.89 22.84
C GLN A 276 18.91 -20.25 22.52
N GLN A 277 19.31 -20.47 21.27
CA GLN A 277 20.01 -21.70 20.86
C GLN A 277 21.42 -21.82 21.46
N GLN A 278 22.09 -20.70 21.76
CA GLN A 278 23.41 -20.70 22.41
C GLN A 278 23.34 -20.92 23.93
N GLN A 279 22.16 -20.79 24.53
CA GLN A 279 21.92 -20.97 25.97
C GLN A 279 21.37 -22.36 26.33
N GLN A 280 21.10 -23.20 25.33
CA GLN A 280 20.65 -24.59 25.46
C GLN A 280 21.81 -25.55 25.17
#